data_AF-A0A954XUD3-F1
#
_entry.id   AF-A0A954XUD3-F1
#
_cell.length_a   1.000
_cell.length_b   1.000
_cell.length_c   1.000
_cell.angle_alpha   90.00
_cell.angle_beta   90.00
_cell.angle_gamma   90.00
#
_symmetry.space_group_name_H-M   'P 1'
#
loop_
_entity.id
_entity.type
_entity.pdbx_description
1 polymer ?
#
loop_
_entity_poly.entity_id
_entity_poly.type
_entity_poly.pdbx_seq_one_letter_code
_entity_poly.pdbx_strand_id
1 'polypeptide(L)'
;ANKFRNTQARYFLPSADEWYKAAFFDPVSDKFFDFPNGSNTAPLPVASGTVSNTAVYEQTGPADVTLAGGANPFGTVAQAGNVWEWDETASDLINDGIQELRGLRGFAWLTISGNTLDLSSSFRNQSSPQNGIGDVGFRVASVALPEPTTIYLASMGVILLAGRMGGPIANQLRP
;
A
#
# COMPACT_ATOMS: atom_id res chain seq x y z
N ALA A 1 -8.19 -17.17 -3.21
CA ALA A 1 -7.19 -17.13 -2.12
C ALA A 1 -5.81 -17.34 -2.72
N ASN A 2 -4.81 -16.55 -2.33
CA ASN A 2 -3.45 -16.72 -2.84
C ASN A 2 -2.86 -18.05 -2.34
N LYS A 3 -2.59 -18.99 -3.24
CA LYS A 3 -2.05 -20.32 -2.91
C LYS A 3 -0.56 -20.30 -2.54
N PHE A 4 0.14 -19.18 -2.76
CA PHE A 4 1.58 -19.06 -2.58
C PHE A 4 1.99 -18.30 -1.32
N ARG A 5 1.11 -17.46 -0.75
CA ARG A 5 1.38 -16.76 0.52
C ARG A 5 1.12 -17.72 1.68
N ASN A 6 2.17 -18.05 2.42
CA ASN A 6 2.05 -18.84 3.65
C ASN A 6 1.24 -18.05 4.69
N THR A 7 0.25 -18.68 5.33
CA THR A 7 -0.62 -18.05 6.33
C THR A 7 0.10 -17.59 7.61
N GLN A 8 1.32 -18.08 7.85
CA GLN A 8 2.19 -17.68 8.96
C GLN A 8 3.22 -16.61 8.56
N ALA A 9 3.27 -16.20 7.28
CA ALA A 9 4.19 -15.17 6.84
C ALA A 9 3.87 -13.83 7.53
N ARG A 10 4.88 -13.22 8.14
CA ARG A 10 4.76 -11.88 8.75
C ARG A 10 5.09 -10.74 7.80
N TYR A 11 5.95 -11.03 6.82
CA TYR A 11 6.39 -10.12 5.78
C TYR A 11 6.23 -10.80 4.44
N PHE A 12 5.74 -10.06 3.45
CA PHE A 12 5.42 -10.58 2.12
C PHE A 12 5.41 -9.43 1.11
N LEU A 13 5.36 -9.76 -0.18
CA LEU A 13 5.06 -8.76 -1.21
C LEU A 13 3.57 -8.38 -1.11
N PRO A 14 3.22 -7.10 -1.27
CA PRO A 14 1.83 -6.70 -1.29
C PRO A 14 1.08 -7.38 -2.44
N SER A 15 -0.20 -7.66 -2.26
CA SER A 15 -1.09 -7.95 -3.38
C SER A 15 -1.28 -6.71 -4.25
N ALA A 16 -1.80 -6.88 -5.47
CA ALA A 16 -2.14 -5.76 -6.34
C ALA A 16 -3.09 -4.76 -5.65
N ASP A 17 -4.05 -5.24 -4.85
CA ASP A 17 -5.01 -4.42 -4.12
C ASP A 17 -4.38 -3.69 -2.93
N GLU A 18 -3.52 -4.39 -2.15
CA GLU A 18 -2.78 -3.79 -1.04
C GLU A 18 -1.86 -2.67 -1.53
N TRP A 19 -1.13 -2.92 -2.62
CA TRP A 19 -0.27 -1.92 -3.26
C TRP A 19 -1.08 -0.73 -3.78
N TYR A 20 -2.16 -1.00 -4.50
CA TYR A 20 -3.04 0.03 -5.08
C TYR A 20 -3.64 0.93 -4.01
N LYS A 21 -4.18 0.34 -2.94
CA LYS A 21 -4.73 1.11 -1.83
C LYS A 21 -3.64 1.96 -1.18
N ALA A 22 -2.47 1.41 -0.90
CA ALA A 22 -1.36 2.16 -0.30
C ALA A 22 -0.91 3.34 -1.18
N ALA A 23 -0.96 3.20 -2.50
CA ALA A 23 -0.55 4.24 -3.44
C ALA A 23 -1.59 5.35 -3.59
N PHE A 24 -2.86 5.01 -3.81
CA PHE A 24 -3.85 5.94 -4.36
C PHE A 24 -4.93 6.38 -3.38
N PHE A 25 -5.08 5.71 -2.24
CA PHE A 25 -6.15 6.02 -1.29
C PHE A 25 -5.69 7.02 -0.24
N ASP A 26 -6.53 8.01 0.03
CA ASP A 26 -6.39 8.93 1.15
C ASP A 26 -7.34 8.54 2.29
N PRO A 27 -6.82 8.09 3.44
CA PRO A 27 -7.65 7.70 4.58
C PRO A 27 -8.34 8.87 5.27
N VAL A 28 -7.90 10.12 5.05
CA VAL A 28 -8.51 11.32 5.65
C VAL A 28 -9.74 11.75 4.86
N SER A 29 -9.64 11.79 3.53
CA SER A 29 -10.75 12.18 2.66
C SER A 29 -11.61 11.02 2.16
N ASP A 30 -11.23 9.78 2.43
CA ASP A 30 -11.89 8.54 2.00
C ASP A 30 -12.07 8.47 0.47
N LYS A 31 -10.99 8.80 -0.26
CA LYS A 31 -11.00 8.91 -1.72
C LYS A 31 -9.79 8.25 -2.35
N PHE A 32 -9.99 7.79 -3.59
CA PHE A 32 -8.90 7.39 -4.48
C PHE A 32 -8.55 8.55 -5.42
N PHE A 33 -7.27 8.64 -5.73
CA PHE A 33 -6.71 9.61 -6.68
C PHE A 33 -6.12 8.92 -7.90
N ASP A 34 -5.99 9.65 -9.01
CA ASP A 34 -5.39 9.10 -10.23
C ASP A 34 -3.89 8.85 -10.08
N PHE A 35 -3.22 9.58 -9.19
CA PHE A 35 -1.77 9.48 -8.97
C PHE A 35 -1.39 9.30 -7.50
N PRO A 36 -0.24 8.66 -7.21
CA PRO A 36 0.15 8.35 -5.85
C PRO A 36 0.45 9.57 -4.98
N ASN A 37 0.67 10.75 -5.55
CA ASN A 37 0.86 11.99 -4.79
C ASN A 37 -0.43 12.53 -4.13
N GLY A 38 -1.52 11.75 -4.10
CA GLY A 38 -2.79 12.18 -3.52
C GLY A 38 -3.50 13.24 -4.37
N SER A 39 -3.35 13.17 -5.69
CA SER A 39 -3.89 14.14 -6.63
C SER A 39 -4.37 13.48 -7.94
N ASN A 40 -5.29 14.14 -8.63
CA ASN A 40 -5.70 13.77 -9.99
C ASN A 40 -4.80 14.42 -11.06
N THR A 41 -3.72 15.06 -10.64
CA THR A 41 -2.68 15.62 -11.51
C THR A 41 -1.36 14.94 -11.20
N ALA A 42 -0.67 14.52 -12.25
CA ALA A 42 0.58 13.79 -12.15
C ALA A 42 1.63 14.57 -11.35
N PRO A 43 2.49 13.86 -10.58
CA PRO A 43 3.61 14.48 -9.90
C PRO A 43 4.63 15.03 -10.91
N LEU A 44 5.37 16.06 -10.53
CA LEU A 44 6.47 16.60 -11.34
C LEU A 44 7.73 15.72 -11.24
N PRO A 45 8.53 15.61 -12.31
CA PRO A 45 9.75 14.81 -12.28
C PRO A 45 10.84 15.53 -11.48
N VAL A 46 11.55 14.79 -10.62
CA VAL A 46 12.73 15.25 -9.90
C VAL A 46 13.82 14.18 -9.90
N ALA A 47 15.08 14.62 -9.84
CA ALA A 47 16.21 13.70 -9.69
C ALA A 47 16.26 13.04 -8.31
N SER A 48 15.89 13.80 -7.26
CA SER A 48 15.73 13.33 -5.89
C SER A 48 15.07 14.44 -5.04
N GLY A 49 14.60 14.09 -3.84
CA GLY A 49 14.06 15.01 -2.84
C GLY A 49 12.77 14.50 -2.22
N THR A 50 12.17 15.33 -1.36
CA THR A 50 10.95 15.01 -0.61
C THR A 50 9.83 16.03 -0.83
N VAL A 51 9.95 16.86 -1.87
CA VAL A 51 9.00 17.94 -2.16
C VAL A 51 7.65 17.31 -2.53
N SER A 52 6.56 17.82 -1.95
CA SER A 52 5.21 17.36 -2.28
C SER A 52 4.93 17.43 -3.79
N ASN A 53 4.11 16.51 -4.30
CA ASN A 53 3.78 16.43 -5.73
C ASN A 53 4.99 16.24 -6.65
N THR A 54 6.04 15.55 -6.19
CA THR A 54 7.19 15.16 -7.01
C THR A 54 7.41 13.66 -6.99
N ALA A 55 8.02 13.13 -8.05
CA ALA A 55 8.32 11.72 -8.26
C ALA A 55 9.62 11.57 -9.07
N VAL A 56 10.31 10.44 -8.94
CA VAL A 56 11.57 10.20 -9.65
C VAL A 56 11.30 9.49 -10.97
N TYR A 57 11.14 10.26 -12.04
CA TYR A 57 11.01 9.76 -13.41
C TYR A 57 11.64 10.75 -14.39
N GLU A 58 11.88 10.34 -15.64
CA GLU A 58 12.70 11.11 -16.59
C GLU A 58 14.13 11.38 -16.07
N GLN A 59 14.70 10.41 -15.36
CA GLN A 59 16.05 10.45 -14.80
C GLN A 59 16.93 9.36 -15.40
N THR A 60 18.23 9.38 -15.06
CA THR A 60 19.21 8.37 -15.52
C THR A 60 19.33 7.17 -14.58
N GLY A 61 18.72 7.24 -13.40
CA GLY A 61 18.77 6.20 -12.38
C GLY A 61 17.80 6.48 -11.22
N PRO A 62 17.69 5.54 -10.26
CA PRO A 62 16.87 5.73 -9.07
C PRO A 62 17.51 6.74 -8.12
N ALA A 63 16.68 7.32 -7.25
CA ALA A 63 17.13 8.02 -6.06
C ALA A 63 17.17 7.07 -4.86
N ASP A 64 17.80 7.52 -3.77
CA ASP A 64 17.60 6.90 -2.46
C ASP A 64 16.09 6.88 -2.14
N VAL A 65 15.58 5.76 -1.62
CA VAL A 65 14.15 5.58 -1.34
C VAL A 65 13.60 6.68 -0.43
N THR A 66 14.40 7.23 0.49
CA THR A 66 14.00 8.32 1.39
C THR A 66 13.93 9.69 0.70
N LEU A 67 14.45 9.79 -0.52
CA LEU A 67 14.50 10.99 -1.37
C LEU A 67 13.84 10.73 -2.73
N ALA A 68 12.90 9.80 -2.80
CA ALA A 68 12.26 9.38 -4.04
C ALA A 68 10.92 10.11 -4.32
N GLY A 69 10.90 11.41 -4.06
CA GLY A 69 9.73 12.26 -4.26
C GLY A 69 8.92 12.54 -3.00
N GLY A 70 7.81 13.23 -3.17
CA GLY A 70 6.91 13.60 -2.09
C GLY A 70 6.14 12.40 -1.54
N ALA A 71 5.88 12.40 -0.23
CA ALA A 71 5.07 11.37 0.41
C ALA A 71 3.59 11.46 0.00
N ASN A 72 2.94 10.31 -0.09
CA ASN A 72 1.50 10.19 -0.34
C ASN A 72 0.67 10.35 0.95
N PRO A 73 -0.67 10.28 0.88
CA PRO A 73 -1.53 10.41 2.08
C PRO A 73 -1.27 9.38 3.18
N PHE A 74 -0.69 8.22 2.86
CA PHE A 74 -0.23 7.22 3.83
C PHE A 74 1.19 7.48 4.37
N GLY A 75 1.84 8.55 3.93
CA GLY A 75 3.20 8.89 4.31
C GLY A 75 4.29 8.06 3.61
N THR A 76 3.93 7.25 2.61
CA THR A 76 4.90 6.45 1.86
C THR A 76 5.42 7.20 0.64
N VAL A 77 6.62 6.87 0.21
CA VAL A 77 7.35 7.48 -0.92
C VAL A 77 7.61 6.44 -2.01
N ALA A 78 8.09 6.90 -3.18
CA ALA A 78 8.49 6.06 -4.30
C ALA A 78 7.39 5.16 -4.92
N GLN A 79 6.10 5.44 -4.67
CA GLN A 79 5.01 4.72 -5.35
C GLN A 79 4.68 5.29 -6.74
N ALA A 80 5.27 6.44 -7.09
CA ALA A 80 5.31 7.01 -8.42
C ALA A 80 6.77 7.20 -8.82
N GLY A 81 7.22 6.50 -9.85
CA GLY A 81 8.60 6.48 -10.30
C GLY A 81 9.54 5.77 -9.33
N ASN A 82 10.82 6.11 -9.43
CA ASN A 82 11.94 5.43 -8.83
C ASN A 82 12.13 4.04 -9.45
N VAL A 83 11.40 3.02 -9.01
CA VAL A 83 11.48 1.67 -9.59
C VAL A 83 10.08 1.09 -9.76
N TRP A 84 9.94 0.21 -10.75
CA TRP A 84 8.82 -0.72 -10.75
C TRP A 84 8.85 -1.56 -9.47
N GLU A 85 7.69 -1.83 -8.90
CA GLU A 85 7.60 -2.66 -7.69
C GLU A 85 6.77 -3.90 -7.97
N TRP A 86 7.35 -5.06 -7.65
CA TRP A 86 6.63 -6.33 -7.70
C TRP A 86 5.45 -6.37 -6.72
N ASP A 87 4.31 -6.86 -7.21
CA ASP A 87 3.21 -7.38 -6.38
C ASP A 87 3.15 -8.91 -6.49
N GLU A 88 2.66 -9.59 -5.45
CA GLU A 88 2.56 -11.06 -5.46
C GLU A 88 1.39 -11.59 -6.31
N THR A 89 0.61 -10.70 -6.92
CA THR A 89 -0.58 -11.07 -7.68
C THR A 89 -0.18 -11.44 -9.10
N ALA A 90 -0.67 -12.58 -9.59
CA ALA A 90 -0.54 -12.99 -10.97
C ALA A 90 -1.17 -11.94 -11.91
N SER A 91 -0.73 -11.91 -13.16
CA SER A 91 -1.22 -10.92 -14.12
C SER A 91 -2.72 -11.02 -14.37
N ASP A 92 -3.23 -12.25 -14.45
CA ASP A 92 -4.66 -12.58 -14.59
C ASP A 92 -5.46 -12.49 -13.28
N LEU A 93 -4.80 -12.03 -12.20
CA LEU A 93 -5.35 -11.89 -10.86
C LEU A 93 -5.72 -13.23 -10.17
N ILE A 94 -5.26 -14.35 -10.73
CA ILE A 94 -5.49 -15.69 -10.17
C ILE A 94 -4.15 -16.33 -9.85
N ASN A 95 -3.81 -16.42 -8.57
CA ASN A 95 -2.55 -17.01 -8.13
C ASN A 95 -2.64 -18.54 -8.10
N ASP A 96 -2.42 -19.22 -9.23
CA ASP A 96 -2.51 -20.69 -9.32
C ASP A 96 -1.34 -21.42 -10.00
N GLY A 97 -0.41 -20.69 -10.60
CA GLY A 97 0.83 -21.19 -11.22
C GLY A 97 2.14 -20.69 -10.60
N ILE A 98 3.15 -21.57 -10.58
CA ILE A 98 4.49 -21.25 -10.04
C ILE A 98 5.35 -20.39 -10.99
N GLN A 99 4.93 -20.23 -12.25
CA GLN A 99 5.67 -19.51 -13.29
C GLN A 99 4.78 -18.50 -14.05
N GLU A 100 3.81 -17.90 -13.37
CA GLU A 100 2.99 -16.86 -14.02
C GLU A 100 3.70 -15.52 -13.99
N LEU A 101 3.33 -14.66 -14.94
CA LEU A 101 3.71 -13.26 -14.90
C LEU A 101 3.15 -12.62 -13.62
N ARG A 102 3.97 -11.87 -12.89
CA ARG A 102 3.57 -11.14 -11.68
C ARG A 102 3.40 -9.66 -11.99
N GLY A 103 2.59 -8.98 -11.19
CA GLY A 103 2.32 -7.57 -11.40
C GLY A 103 3.49 -6.67 -11.06
N LEU A 104 3.59 -5.58 -11.82
CA LEU A 104 4.52 -4.48 -11.59
C LEU A 104 3.73 -3.18 -11.55
N ARG A 105 4.05 -2.33 -10.57
CA ARG A 105 3.38 -1.04 -10.34
C ARG A 105 4.37 0.09 -10.10
N GLY A 106 3.91 1.32 -10.26
CA GLY A 106 4.64 2.53 -9.86
C GLY A 106 5.50 3.20 -10.94
N PHE A 107 5.89 2.49 -11.99
CA PHE A 107 6.87 2.96 -13.01
C PHE A 107 8.28 3.16 -12.45
N ALA A 108 9.28 3.15 -13.33
CA ALA A 108 10.67 3.37 -12.96
C ALA A 108 11.13 4.82 -13.22
N TRP A 109 12.40 5.11 -12.93
CA TRP A 109 13.04 6.39 -13.22
C TRP A 109 13.11 6.75 -14.72
N LEU A 110 12.63 5.88 -15.60
CA LEU A 110 12.78 5.96 -17.06
C LEU A 110 12.02 7.14 -17.68
N THR A 111 12.26 7.36 -18.98
CA THR A 111 11.51 8.32 -19.79
C THR A 111 10.09 7.82 -20.06
N ILE A 112 9.12 8.69 -19.81
CA ILE A 112 7.72 8.43 -20.12
C ILE A 112 7.45 8.71 -21.60
N SER A 113 6.81 7.76 -22.29
CA SER A 113 6.52 7.87 -23.72
C SER A 113 5.15 8.51 -23.96
N GLY A 114 5.09 9.84 -23.89
CA GLY A 114 3.95 10.64 -24.34
C GLY A 114 3.10 11.26 -23.22
N ASN A 115 2.69 10.51 -22.20
CA ASN A 115 1.96 11.06 -21.06
C ASN A 115 2.18 10.24 -19.79
N THR A 116 1.82 10.80 -18.64
CA THR A 116 2.08 10.21 -17.31
C THR A 116 1.19 9.01 -16.95
N LEU A 117 0.47 8.38 -17.90
CA LEU A 117 -0.41 7.25 -17.59
C LEU A 117 0.34 6.08 -16.95
N ASP A 118 1.62 5.89 -17.27
CA ASP A 118 2.46 4.84 -16.68
C ASP A 118 2.59 4.95 -15.15
N LEU A 119 2.46 6.17 -14.60
CA LEU A 119 2.47 6.47 -13.16
C LEU A 119 1.08 6.38 -12.52
N SER A 120 0.02 6.28 -13.33
CA SER A 120 -1.35 6.44 -12.87
C SER A 120 -1.94 5.14 -12.30
N SER A 121 -3.04 5.28 -11.57
CA SER A 121 -3.82 4.18 -10.98
C SER A 121 -4.27 3.14 -12.01
N SER A 122 -4.54 3.57 -13.24
CA SER A 122 -4.99 2.71 -14.33
C SER A 122 -3.91 1.78 -14.87
N PHE A 123 -2.64 2.04 -14.58
CA PHE A 123 -1.54 1.27 -15.15
C PHE A 123 -1.07 0.16 -14.19
N ARG A 124 -0.96 -1.04 -14.75
CA ARG A 124 -0.31 -2.19 -14.13
C ARG A 124 0.44 -2.94 -15.21
N ASN A 125 1.74 -3.08 -15.04
CA ASN A 125 2.58 -3.86 -15.92
C ASN A 125 2.73 -5.28 -15.37
N GLN A 126 3.44 -6.13 -16.10
CA GLN A 126 3.70 -7.51 -15.71
C GLN A 126 5.06 -7.97 -16.20
N SER A 127 5.67 -8.91 -15.51
CA SER A 127 6.86 -9.59 -16.01
C SER A 127 7.02 -10.98 -15.41
N SER A 128 7.88 -11.79 -16.03
CA SER A 128 8.27 -13.09 -15.47
C SER A 128 9.15 -12.88 -14.23
N PRO A 129 8.88 -13.57 -13.10
CA PRO A 129 9.73 -13.52 -11.91
C PRO A 129 11.16 -14.03 -12.14
N GLN A 130 11.41 -14.73 -13.25
CA GLN A 130 12.74 -15.23 -13.62
C GLN A 130 13.61 -14.14 -14.28
N ASN A 131 13.01 -13.02 -14.70
CA ASN A 131 13.73 -11.93 -15.33
C ASN A 131 14.36 -11.04 -14.27
N GLY A 132 15.69 -10.93 -14.27
CA GLY A 132 16.39 -9.87 -13.57
C GLY A 132 16.33 -8.58 -14.39
N ILE A 133 15.57 -7.60 -13.94
CA ILE A 133 15.39 -6.32 -14.64
C ILE A 133 15.94 -5.21 -13.75
N GLY A 134 16.82 -4.36 -14.30
CA GLY A 134 17.57 -3.39 -13.50
C GLY A 134 16.73 -2.29 -12.86
N ASP A 135 15.54 -2.04 -13.39
CA ASP A 135 14.60 -0.98 -12.98
C ASP A 135 13.40 -1.50 -12.17
N VAL A 136 13.47 -2.76 -11.71
CA VAL A 136 12.45 -3.39 -10.89
C VAL A 136 13.00 -3.71 -9.50
N GLY A 137 12.32 -3.19 -8.49
CA GLY A 137 12.49 -3.51 -7.08
C GLY A 137 11.21 -4.09 -6.48
N PHE A 138 11.03 -3.87 -5.18
CA PHE A 138 9.86 -4.31 -4.44
C PHE A 138 9.68 -3.49 -3.17
N ARG A 139 8.48 -3.55 -2.61
CA ARG A 139 8.21 -3.14 -1.22
C ARG A 139 7.66 -4.28 -0.42
N VAL A 140 7.81 -4.18 0.90
CA VAL A 140 7.37 -5.21 1.85
C VAL A 140 6.06 -4.76 2.48
N ALA A 141 5.06 -5.64 2.41
CA ALA A 141 3.88 -5.58 3.25
C ALA A 141 4.06 -6.49 4.46
N SER A 142 3.33 -6.19 5.54
CA SER A 142 3.30 -7.01 6.74
C SER A 142 1.88 -7.16 7.25
N VAL A 143 1.64 -8.22 8.02
CA VAL A 143 0.39 -8.34 8.76
C VAL A 143 0.24 -7.13 9.67
N ALA A 144 -0.88 -6.42 9.57
CA ALA A 144 -1.24 -5.40 10.54
C ALA A 144 -1.41 -6.08 11.89
N LEU A 145 -0.40 -6.00 12.74
CA LEU A 145 -0.55 -6.39 14.13
C LEU A 145 -1.50 -5.37 14.75
N PRO A 146 -2.53 -5.80 15.50
CA PRO A 146 -3.36 -4.85 16.22
C PRO A 146 -2.44 -3.99 17.10
N GLU A 147 -2.40 -2.70 16.80
CA GLU A 147 -1.70 -1.70 17.61
C GLU A 147 -2.10 -1.90 19.08
N PRO A 148 -1.18 -1.79 20.05
CA PRO A 148 -1.47 -2.04 21.46
C PRO A 148 -2.74 -1.31 21.94
N THR A 149 -2.96 -0.08 21.44
CA THR A 149 -4.12 0.77 21.74
C THR A 149 -5.46 0.18 21.29
N THR A 150 -5.52 -0.58 20.19
CA THR A 150 -6.74 -1.26 19.72
C THR A 150 -7.16 -2.37 20.68
N ILE A 151 -6.18 -3.10 21.24
CA ILE A 151 -6.43 -4.13 22.27
C ILE A 151 -6.88 -3.46 23.57
N TYR A 152 -6.23 -2.36 23.98
CA TYR A 152 -6.63 -1.63 25.17
C TYR A 152 -8.04 -1.04 25.06
N LEU A 153 -8.39 -0.39 23.94
CA LEU A 153 -9.72 0.16 23.71
C LEU A 153 -10.80 -0.94 23.65
N ALA A 154 -10.52 -2.07 22.99
CA ALA A 154 -11.42 -3.21 22.98
C ALA A 154 -11.61 -3.80 24.39
N SER A 155 -10.53 -3.94 25.17
CA SER A 155 -10.59 -4.45 26.55
C SER A 155 -11.37 -3.51 27.49
N MET A 156 -11.19 -2.19 27.35
CA MET A 156 -11.96 -1.19 28.10
C MET A 156 -13.45 -1.22 27.72
N GLY A 157 -13.79 -1.40 26.44
CA GLY A 157 -15.18 -1.56 25.99
C GLY A 157 -15.88 -2.78 26.60
N VAL A 158 -15.18 -3.91 26.71
CA VAL A 158 -15.71 -5.14 27.35
C VAL A 158 -15.93 -4.95 28.86
N ILE A 159 -15.00 -4.27 29.55
CA ILE A 159 -15.12 -3.99 30.99
C ILE A 159 -16.31 -3.04 31.28
N LEU A 160 -16.51 -2.02 30.44
CA LEU A 160 -17.64 -1.08 30.59
C LEU A 160 -19.00 -1.73 30.30
N LEU A 161 -19.07 -2.71 29.39
CA LEU A 161 -20.28 -3.50 29.15
C LEU A 161 -20.58 -4.46 30.32
N ALA A 162 -19.55 -5.12 30.87
CA ALA A 162 -19.70 -6.02 32.01
C ALA A 162 -20.12 -5.28 33.29
N GLY A 163 -19.60 -4.07 33.51
CA GLY A 163 -19.98 -3.21 34.64
C GLY A 163 -21.44 -2.72 34.60
N ARG A 164 -22.10 -2.74 33.44
CA ARG A 164 -23.50 -2.32 33.28
C ARG A 164 -24.52 -3.43 33.54
N MET A 165 -24.11 -4.70 33.57
CA MET A 165 -25.02 -5.84 33.78
C MET A 165 -25.12 -6.29 35.26
N GLY A 166 -24.49 -5.59 36.20
CA GLY A 166 -24.43 -5.94 37.63
C GLY A 166 -25.22 -5.04 38.59
N GLY A 167 -26.26 -4.32 38.12
CA GLY A 167 -27.06 -3.45 39.01
C GLY A 167 -27.91 -4.27 40.01
N PRO A 168 -27.97 -3.89 41.30
CA PRO A 168 -28.64 -4.69 42.34
C PRO A 168 -30.17 -4.70 42.17
N ILE A 169 -30.77 -5.89 42.27
CA ILE A 169 -32.22 -6.09 42.41
C ILE A 169 -32.61 -5.57 43.79
N ALA A 170 -33.30 -4.43 43.83
CA ALA A 170 -33.89 -3.90 45.06
C ALA A 170 -35.07 -4.79 45.48
N ASN A 171 -34.85 -5.63 46.50
CA ASN A 171 -35.94 -6.34 47.17
C ASN A 171 -36.85 -5.34 47.89
N GLN A 172 -38.09 -5.24 47.41
CA GLN A 172 -39.19 -4.58 48.09
C GLN A 172 -39.56 -5.38 49.34
N LEU A 173 -39.34 -4.81 50.53
CA LEU A 173 -40.10 -5.18 51.73
C LEU A 173 -40.48 -3.90 52.48
N ARG A 174 -41.77 -3.56 52.37
CA ARG A 174 -42.45 -2.59 53.24
C ARG A 174 -42.91 -3.29 54.53
N PRO A 175 -42.89 -2.61 55.69
CA PRO A 175 -43.85 -2.89 56.77
C PRO A 175 -45.26 -2.42 56.39
#